data_AF-A0A2N7JNI8-F1
#
_entry.id   AF-A0A2N7JNI8-F1
#
_cell.length_a   1.000
_cell.length_b   1.000
_cell.length_c   1.000
_cell.angle_alpha   90.00
_cell.angle_beta   90.00
_cell.angle_gamma   90.00
#
_symmetry.space_group_name_H-M   'P 1'
#
loop_
_entity.id
_entity.type
_entity.pdbx_description
1 polymer ?
#
loop_
_entity_poly.entity_id
_entity_poly.type
_entity_poly.pdbx_seq_one_letter_code
_entity_poly.pdbx_strand_id
1 'polypeptide(L)'
;MKNTALILALTIPFGAYAADDSIPTPESMTSAQVLSTQGSETYSYVRCWYRTDASHDSATTDWKWAKKENGDDYTINGYWWSSVSFKNMFYSDAPQSEIKQRCEKTLDIQHDVADITYFAADNRFSYNHSIWTNDNAVQANTINRIVTFGDSLSDTGNLFNGSQWVFPNADSWFLGHFSNGLVWTEYLAKAKDLPLYNWAVGGAAGTNQYVALTGVYDQVTSYLTYMKVAKNYRPENSLFTLEFGLNDFMNYDREVADVKADFSSALIRLTESGANNILLFTLPDATKAPQFKYSTEQEIIKVRGKILEFNQFIKAQAEYYQGMGKNVVLFDASALFASITDNPEQHGFRNASDACLNINRSSSTDYLRSHSLTNDCATYGSDSYVFWGVTHPTTATHKYIADHILAYSFSTFNF
;
A
#
# COMPACT_ATOMS: atom_id res chain seq x y z
N MET A 1 38.56 -31.00 49.42
CA MET A 1 38.95 -30.27 48.19
C MET A 1 37.71 -30.07 47.32
N LYS A 2 37.18 -28.85 47.29
CA LYS A 2 36.38 -28.28 46.18
C LYS A 2 36.30 -26.78 46.47
N ASN A 3 36.99 -26.01 45.62
CA ASN A 3 37.21 -24.59 45.75
C ASN A 3 35.93 -23.80 45.46
N THR A 4 35.61 -22.89 46.37
CA THR A 4 34.69 -21.76 46.19
C THR A 4 35.40 -20.68 45.38
N ALA A 5 34.89 -20.35 44.19
CA ALA A 5 35.32 -19.17 43.43
C ALA A 5 34.20 -18.12 43.51
N LEU A 6 34.47 -17.05 44.23
CA LEU A 6 33.66 -15.84 44.30
C LEU A 6 33.95 -15.01 43.04
N ILE A 7 32.97 -14.76 42.17
CA ILE A 7 33.09 -13.78 41.09
C ILE A 7 32.33 -12.52 41.52
N LEU A 8 33.10 -11.47 41.77
CA LEU A 8 32.65 -10.12 42.08
C LEU A 8 32.10 -9.49 40.79
N ALA A 9 30.79 -9.27 40.70
CA ALA A 9 30.20 -8.53 39.59
C ALA A 9 30.41 -7.02 39.82
N LEU A 10 31.28 -6.41 39.01
CA LEU A 10 31.43 -4.97 38.90
C LEU A 10 30.18 -4.38 38.23
N THR A 11 29.34 -3.71 39.00
CA THR A 11 28.28 -2.85 38.47
C THR A 11 28.89 -1.53 38.02
N ILE A 12 29.05 -1.36 36.71
CA ILE A 12 29.28 -0.04 36.11
C ILE A 12 27.90 0.60 35.93
N PRO A 13 27.64 1.81 36.46
CA PRO A 13 26.38 2.50 36.19
C PRO A 13 26.44 3.04 34.76
N PHE A 14 25.79 2.36 33.83
CA PHE A 14 25.38 2.99 32.58
C PHE A 14 24.33 4.04 32.95
N GLY A 15 24.74 5.30 32.95
CA GLY A 15 23.81 6.41 32.89
C GLY A 15 23.02 6.29 31.59
N ALA A 16 21.82 5.71 31.69
CA ALA A 16 20.84 5.77 30.64
C ALA A 16 20.40 7.24 30.53
N TYR A 17 20.92 7.95 29.53
CA TYR A 17 20.13 9.00 28.91
C TYR A 17 18.95 8.29 28.25
N ALA A 18 17.83 8.21 28.96
CA ALA A 18 16.55 7.91 28.36
C ALA A 18 16.21 9.10 27.45
N ALA A 19 16.57 8.98 26.17
CA ALA A 19 15.90 9.75 25.14
C ALA A 19 14.45 9.24 25.10
N ASP A 20 13.51 10.17 25.16
CA ASP A 20 12.08 9.90 25.14
C ASP A 20 11.72 9.15 23.85
N ASP A 21 11.40 7.85 23.94
CA ASP A 21 11.06 6.92 22.84
C ASP A 21 9.65 7.24 22.25
N SER A 22 9.38 8.52 21.94
CA SER A 22 8.17 8.93 21.23
C SER A 22 8.40 8.90 19.72
N ILE A 23 7.48 8.27 18.97
CA ILE A 23 7.51 8.28 17.51
C ILE A 23 7.41 9.75 17.05
N PRO A 24 8.36 10.26 16.25
CA PRO A 24 8.37 11.67 15.87
C PRO A 24 7.12 12.04 15.06
N THR A 25 6.48 13.14 15.45
CA THR A 25 5.43 13.80 14.68
C THR A 25 6.02 14.85 13.74
N PRO A 26 5.32 15.27 12.67
CA PRO A 26 5.81 16.29 11.76
C PRO A 26 6.18 17.60 12.47
N GLU A 27 5.40 18.00 13.48
CA GLU A 27 5.59 19.22 14.27
C GLU A 27 6.81 19.14 15.20
N SER A 28 7.25 17.93 15.57
CA SER A 28 8.43 17.72 16.43
C SER A 28 9.77 17.81 15.69
N MET A 29 9.75 17.76 14.35
CA MET A 29 10.98 17.77 13.55
C MET A 29 11.56 19.17 13.40
N THR A 30 12.79 19.35 13.87
CA THR A 30 13.52 20.61 13.78
C THR A 30 14.22 20.78 12.43
N SER A 31 14.42 22.02 11.99
CA SER A 31 15.19 22.31 10.77
C SER A 31 16.62 21.77 10.83
N ALA A 32 17.23 21.72 12.02
CA ALA A 32 18.56 21.16 12.21
C ALA A 32 18.59 19.64 11.96
N GLN A 33 17.59 18.90 12.46
CA GLN A 33 17.44 17.47 12.17
C GLN A 33 17.20 17.20 10.68
N VAL A 34 16.38 18.02 10.03
CA VAL A 34 16.11 17.93 8.59
C VAL A 34 17.40 18.14 7.79
N LEU A 35 18.14 19.22 8.06
CA LEU A 35 19.41 19.51 7.38
C LEU A 35 20.48 18.44 7.66
N SER A 36 20.56 17.94 8.90
CA SER A 36 21.47 16.84 9.24
C SER A 36 21.13 15.56 8.47
N THR A 37 19.84 15.24 8.34
CA THR A 37 19.37 14.07 7.59
C THR A 37 19.71 14.22 6.11
N GLN A 38 19.34 15.35 5.50
CA GLN A 38 19.59 15.64 4.10
C GLN A 38 21.09 15.75 3.76
N GLY A 39 21.93 16.13 4.73
CA GLY A 39 23.38 16.17 4.58
C GLY A 39 24.09 14.82 4.77
N SER A 40 23.38 13.78 5.22
CA SER A 40 23.92 12.43 5.41
C SER A 40 23.92 11.63 4.11
N GLU A 41 24.48 12.22 3.06
CA GLU A 41 24.54 11.63 1.72
C GLU A 41 25.37 10.33 1.70
N THR A 42 24.82 9.33 1.03
CA THR A 42 25.36 7.97 0.86
C THR A 42 24.84 7.40 -0.47
N TYR A 43 24.91 6.09 -0.65
CA TYR A 43 24.29 5.37 -1.74
C TYR A 43 23.55 4.13 -1.24
N SER A 44 22.66 3.58 -2.07
CA SER A 44 22.05 2.26 -1.88
C SER A 44 21.95 1.52 -3.21
N TYR A 45 21.83 0.19 -3.16
CA TYR A 45 21.55 -0.64 -4.34
C TYR A 45 20.05 -0.71 -4.59
N VAL A 46 19.70 -1.11 -5.81
CA VAL A 46 18.29 -1.30 -6.21
C VAL A 46 18.01 -2.79 -6.38
N ARG A 47 17.05 -3.30 -5.62
CA ARG A 47 16.49 -4.65 -5.78
C ARG A 47 15.31 -4.58 -6.74
N CYS A 48 15.39 -5.31 -7.85
CA CYS A 48 14.35 -5.40 -8.87
C CYS A 48 13.60 -6.73 -8.72
N TRP A 49 12.33 -6.66 -8.33
CA TRP A 49 11.44 -7.81 -8.25
C TRP A 49 10.67 -7.99 -9.55
N TYR A 50 10.30 -9.23 -9.85
CA TYR A 50 9.49 -9.59 -11.00
C TYR A 50 8.68 -10.86 -10.73
N ARG A 51 7.53 -10.98 -11.39
CA ARG A 51 6.79 -12.24 -11.46
C ARG A 51 7.57 -13.25 -12.30
N THR A 52 7.74 -14.46 -11.78
CA THR A 52 8.49 -15.52 -12.47
C THR A 52 7.70 -16.19 -13.59
N ASP A 53 6.38 -16.21 -13.45
CA ASP A 53 5.45 -16.84 -14.40
C ASP A 53 4.83 -15.83 -15.36
N ALA A 54 4.48 -16.30 -16.56
CA ALA A 54 3.89 -15.49 -17.64
C ALA A 54 2.35 -15.34 -17.54
N SER A 55 1.77 -15.49 -16.35
CA SER A 55 0.33 -15.28 -16.11
C SER A 55 0.06 -14.79 -14.69
N HIS A 56 -1.10 -14.15 -14.46
CA HIS A 56 -1.52 -13.77 -13.11
C HIS A 56 -2.00 -14.95 -12.24
N ASP A 57 -2.02 -16.17 -12.77
CA ASP A 57 -2.43 -17.38 -12.03
C ASP A 57 -1.43 -17.78 -10.95
N SER A 58 -0.17 -17.34 -11.09
CA SER A 58 0.88 -17.53 -10.10
C SER A 58 1.34 -16.18 -9.57
N ALA A 59 1.31 -16.03 -8.25
CA ALA A 59 1.75 -14.82 -7.55
C ALA A 59 3.26 -14.82 -7.23
N THR A 60 3.98 -15.88 -7.59
CA THR A 60 5.39 -16.07 -7.24
C THR A 60 6.26 -15.00 -7.88
N THR A 61 7.19 -14.48 -7.09
CA THR A 61 8.15 -13.46 -7.49
C THR A 61 9.56 -13.86 -7.11
N ASP A 62 10.53 -13.32 -7.83
CA ASP A 62 11.95 -13.39 -7.50
C ASP A 62 12.58 -12.02 -7.75
N TRP A 63 13.86 -11.85 -7.41
CA TRP A 63 14.54 -10.57 -7.57
C TRP A 63 15.99 -10.69 -8.03
N LYS A 64 16.47 -9.62 -8.67
CA LYS A 64 17.88 -9.41 -9.00
C LYS A 64 18.32 -8.01 -8.58
N TRP A 65 19.60 -7.85 -8.27
CA TRP A 65 20.20 -6.51 -8.15
C TRP A 65 20.23 -5.84 -9.51
N ALA A 66 19.76 -4.59 -9.58
CA ALA A 66 19.86 -3.76 -10.77
C ALA A 66 21.32 -3.65 -11.23
N LYS A 67 21.55 -3.71 -12.54
CA LYS A 67 22.88 -3.65 -13.16
C LYS A 67 23.04 -2.41 -14.04
N LYS A 68 24.27 -1.93 -14.10
CA LYS A 68 24.74 -1.00 -15.14
C LYS A 68 25.01 -1.77 -16.44
N GLU A 69 25.17 -1.04 -17.55
CA GLU A 69 25.42 -1.64 -18.86
C GLU A 69 26.73 -2.44 -18.94
N ASN A 70 27.70 -2.10 -18.10
CA ASN A 70 28.97 -2.82 -17.99
C ASN A 70 28.89 -4.06 -17.07
N GLY A 71 27.72 -4.37 -16.49
CA GLY A 71 27.51 -5.51 -15.59
C GLY A 71 27.75 -5.26 -14.10
N ASP A 72 28.25 -4.07 -13.73
CA ASP A 72 28.42 -3.68 -12.33
C ASP A 72 27.07 -3.44 -11.65
N ASP A 73 27.03 -3.51 -10.33
CA ASP A 73 25.83 -3.16 -9.57
C ASP A 73 25.46 -1.68 -9.79
N TYR A 74 24.17 -1.43 -10.03
CA TYR A 74 23.58 -0.11 -10.10
C TYR A 74 23.28 0.40 -8.69
N THR A 75 23.70 1.63 -8.42
CA THR A 75 23.53 2.30 -7.14
C THR A 75 22.91 3.68 -7.37
N ILE A 76 22.07 4.10 -6.45
CA ILE A 76 21.49 5.45 -6.41
C ILE A 76 22.09 6.21 -5.22
N ASN A 77 22.46 7.47 -5.44
CA ASN A 77 22.94 8.35 -4.36
C ASN A 77 21.77 9.03 -3.67
N GLY A 78 21.93 9.33 -2.39
CA GLY A 78 20.86 9.91 -1.59
C GLY A 78 21.08 9.73 -0.10
N TYR A 79 20.01 9.85 0.69
CA TYR A 79 20.08 9.75 2.15
C TYR A 79 18.90 8.95 2.70
N TRP A 80 19.14 8.31 3.84
CA TRP A 80 18.14 7.53 4.55
C TRP A 80 17.43 8.37 5.60
N TRP A 81 16.14 8.11 5.81
CA TRP A 81 15.45 8.54 7.01
C TRP A 81 14.37 7.55 7.43
N SER A 82 14.13 7.50 8.74
CA SER A 82 13.02 6.76 9.31
C SER A 82 12.61 7.27 10.67
N SER A 83 11.31 7.14 10.97
CA SER A 83 10.78 7.30 12.33
C SER A 83 11.00 6.06 13.21
N VAL A 84 11.23 4.88 12.63
CA VAL A 84 11.50 3.60 13.32
C VAL A 84 12.46 2.74 12.50
N SER A 85 13.49 2.14 13.10
CA SER A 85 14.62 1.51 12.37
C SER A 85 14.27 0.52 11.24
N PHE A 86 13.07 -0.07 11.22
CA PHE A 86 12.60 -1.04 10.22
C PHE A 86 11.75 -0.43 9.09
N LYS A 87 11.36 0.85 9.16
CA LYS A 87 10.57 1.56 8.11
C LYS A 87 11.42 2.60 7.36
N ASN A 88 12.63 2.24 6.93
CA ASN A 88 13.49 3.19 6.21
C ASN A 88 12.95 3.53 4.81
N MET A 89 12.98 4.83 4.45
CA MET A 89 12.77 5.33 3.09
C MET A 89 14.08 5.95 2.59
N PHE A 90 14.46 5.68 1.34
CA PHE A 90 15.65 6.24 0.71
C PHE A 90 15.26 7.41 -0.18
N TYR A 91 15.84 8.58 0.06
CA TYR A 91 15.56 9.79 -0.71
C TYR A 91 16.69 10.01 -1.70
N SER A 92 16.37 10.04 -2.99
CA SER A 92 17.34 10.17 -4.08
C SER A 92 16.90 11.22 -5.08
N ASP A 93 17.84 11.80 -5.82
CA ASP A 93 17.53 12.64 -6.97
C ASP A 93 17.42 11.81 -8.27
N ALA A 94 17.64 10.49 -8.20
CA ALA A 94 17.49 9.58 -9.33
C ALA A 94 16.01 9.48 -9.77
N PRO A 95 15.69 9.71 -11.06
CA PRO A 95 14.34 9.58 -11.58
C PRO A 95 13.83 8.13 -11.48
N GLN A 96 12.58 7.96 -11.08
CA GLN A 96 11.92 6.64 -11.05
C GLN A 96 11.95 5.93 -12.40
N SER A 97 11.79 6.67 -13.50
CA SER A 97 11.87 6.15 -14.86
C SER A 97 13.25 5.58 -15.20
N GLU A 98 14.33 6.17 -14.68
CA GLU A 98 15.68 5.63 -14.83
C GLU A 98 15.82 4.31 -14.05
N ILE A 99 15.39 4.29 -12.79
CA ILE A 99 15.48 3.11 -11.92
C ILE A 99 14.66 1.95 -12.53
N LYS A 100 13.44 2.23 -12.97
CA LYS A 100 12.57 1.29 -13.68
C LYS A 100 13.24 0.75 -14.94
N GLN A 101 13.79 1.62 -15.78
CA GLN A 101 14.50 1.20 -16.99
C GLN A 101 15.71 0.31 -16.66
N ARG A 102 16.45 0.60 -15.58
CA ARG A 102 17.57 -0.25 -15.14
C ARG A 102 17.08 -1.63 -14.71
N CYS A 103 15.98 -1.71 -13.98
CA CYS A 103 15.37 -2.99 -13.62
C CYS A 103 14.87 -3.76 -14.85
N GLU A 104 14.13 -3.12 -15.75
CA GLU A 104 13.66 -3.73 -17.00
C GLU A 104 14.82 -4.32 -17.82
N LYS A 105 15.88 -3.54 -18.04
CA LYS A 105 17.09 -4.00 -18.76
C LYS A 105 17.83 -5.13 -18.04
N THR A 106 17.86 -5.11 -16.70
CA THR A 106 18.57 -6.12 -15.90
C THR A 106 17.84 -7.45 -15.91
N LEU A 107 16.50 -7.40 -15.84
CA LEU A 107 15.66 -8.58 -15.73
C LEU A 107 15.41 -9.21 -17.11
N ASP A 108 15.27 -8.38 -18.16
CA ASP A 108 15.06 -8.79 -19.56
C ASP A 108 13.91 -9.80 -19.75
N ILE A 109 12.81 -9.57 -19.02
CA ILE A 109 11.63 -10.44 -19.01
C ILE A 109 10.80 -10.21 -20.27
N GLN A 110 10.44 -11.30 -20.95
CA GLN A 110 9.77 -11.25 -22.25
C GLN A 110 8.23 -11.36 -22.18
N HIS A 111 7.65 -11.52 -20.99
CA HIS A 111 6.20 -11.60 -20.81
C HIS A 111 5.61 -10.31 -20.21
N ASP A 112 4.39 -9.97 -20.61
CA ASP A 112 3.76 -8.67 -20.31
C ASP A 112 3.32 -8.50 -18.85
N VAL A 113 3.25 -9.60 -18.10
CA VAL A 113 2.83 -9.65 -16.68
C VAL A 113 4.01 -9.72 -15.70
N ALA A 114 5.19 -9.25 -16.13
CA ALA A 114 6.38 -9.23 -15.29
C ALA A 114 6.20 -8.41 -14.00
N ASP A 115 5.29 -7.44 -14.02
CA ASP A 115 4.88 -6.61 -12.88
C ASP A 115 6.08 -6.14 -12.04
N ILE A 116 7.07 -5.58 -12.74
CA ILE A 116 8.35 -5.22 -12.14
C ILE A 116 8.14 -4.12 -11.08
N THR A 117 8.61 -4.40 -9.87
CA THR A 117 8.69 -3.43 -8.76
C THR A 117 10.12 -3.35 -8.25
N TYR A 118 10.48 -2.26 -7.56
CA TYR A 118 11.86 -2.05 -7.14
C TYR A 118 11.97 -1.25 -5.84
N PHE A 119 13.02 -1.56 -5.08
CA PHE A 119 13.25 -1.01 -3.74
C PHE A 119 14.73 -0.75 -3.48
N ALA A 120 15.04 0.20 -2.60
CA ALA A 120 16.38 0.38 -2.06
C ALA A 120 16.69 -0.75 -1.07
N ALA A 121 17.89 -1.30 -1.17
CA ALA A 121 18.37 -2.33 -0.26
C ALA A 121 19.90 -2.38 -0.28
N ASP A 122 20.55 -2.31 0.88
CA ASP A 122 22.02 -2.31 0.94
C ASP A 122 22.60 -3.72 0.84
N ASN A 123 21.82 -4.75 1.17
CA ASN A 123 22.20 -6.15 1.04
C ASN A 123 20.96 -7.06 0.95
N ARG A 124 21.19 -8.37 0.79
CA ARG A 124 20.10 -9.35 0.62
C ARG A 124 19.17 -9.49 1.83
N PHE A 125 19.60 -9.06 3.02
CA PHE A 125 18.81 -9.13 4.25
C PHE A 125 18.06 -7.82 4.54
N SER A 126 18.32 -6.75 3.79
CA SER A 126 17.53 -5.52 3.87
C SER A 126 16.09 -5.80 3.43
N TYR A 127 15.13 -5.18 4.12
CA TYR A 127 13.73 -5.16 3.68
C TYR A 127 13.56 -4.35 2.39
N ASN A 128 12.35 -4.35 1.86
CA ASN A 128 12.01 -3.59 0.65
C ASN A 128 11.74 -2.13 1.04
N HIS A 129 12.74 -1.25 0.90
CA HIS A 129 12.60 0.16 1.25
C HIS A 129 12.17 1.01 0.05
N SER A 130 11.12 1.82 0.23
CA SER A 130 10.66 2.75 -0.81
C SER A 130 11.77 3.72 -1.22
N ILE A 131 11.90 3.97 -2.52
CA ILE A 131 12.81 4.99 -3.07
C ILE A 131 11.98 6.23 -3.38
N TRP A 132 12.14 7.29 -2.60
CA TRP A 132 11.54 8.59 -2.86
C TRP A 132 12.43 9.41 -3.79
N THR A 133 11.91 9.80 -4.96
CA THR A 133 12.59 10.80 -5.81
C THR A 133 12.26 12.19 -5.30
N ASN A 134 13.28 12.91 -4.84
CA ASN A 134 13.15 14.31 -4.43
C ASN A 134 12.70 15.20 -5.59
N ASP A 135 11.95 16.24 -5.26
CA ASP A 135 11.52 17.19 -6.26
C ASP A 135 12.66 18.14 -6.67
N ASN A 136 12.63 18.60 -7.91
CA ASN A 136 13.49 19.68 -8.37
C ASN A 136 13.14 21.00 -7.66
N ALA A 137 14.10 21.93 -7.55
CA ALA A 137 13.81 23.26 -6.99
C ALA A 137 12.83 24.07 -7.87
N VAL A 138 12.89 23.84 -9.19
CA VAL A 138 11.96 24.41 -10.17
C VAL A 138 10.99 23.32 -10.59
N GLN A 139 9.69 23.55 -10.34
CA GLN A 139 8.62 22.60 -10.63
C GLN A 139 7.45 23.33 -11.29
N ALA A 140 6.79 22.64 -12.21
CA ALA A 140 5.47 23.02 -12.70
C ALA A 140 4.42 22.85 -11.59
N ASN A 141 3.26 23.48 -11.76
CA ASN A 141 2.10 23.29 -10.88
C ASN A 141 1.21 22.17 -11.44
N THR A 142 1.79 20.98 -11.56
CA THR A 142 1.14 19.76 -12.05
C THR A 142 1.43 18.60 -11.11
N ILE A 143 0.58 17.59 -11.15
CA ILE A 143 0.70 16.40 -10.32
C ILE A 143 1.91 15.59 -10.77
N ASN A 144 2.86 15.38 -9.86
CA ASN A 144 4.11 14.68 -10.13
C ASN A 144 4.26 13.36 -9.36
N ARG A 145 3.26 12.99 -8.55
CA ARG A 145 3.22 11.74 -7.79
C ARG A 145 1.80 11.38 -7.36
N ILE A 146 1.59 10.10 -7.08
CA ILE A 146 0.44 9.57 -6.36
C ILE A 146 0.90 9.16 -4.95
N VAL A 147 0.14 9.56 -3.94
CA VAL A 147 0.33 9.15 -2.55
C VAL A 147 -0.94 8.47 -2.07
N THR A 148 -0.82 7.25 -1.58
CA THR A 148 -1.98 6.41 -1.25
C THR A 148 -2.07 6.14 0.24
N PHE A 149 -3.25 6.40 0.80
CA PHE A 149 -3.65 6.01 2.15
C PHE A 149 -4.78 5.00 2.06
N GLY A 150 -4.79 4.06 3.01
CA GLY A 150 -5.88 3.11 3.08
C GLY A 150 -5.57 1.80 3.75
N ASP A 151 -6.26 0.76 3.30
CA ASP A 151 -6.20 -0.56 3.91
C ASP A 151 -5.62 -1.63 2.96
N SER A 152 -5.95 -2.91 3.17
CA SER A 152 -5.54 -4.02 2.32
C SER A 152 -5.89 -3.90 0.83
N LEU A 153 -6.92 -3.13 0.43
CA LEU A 153 -7.22 -2.91 -0.99
C LEU A 153 -6.18 -2.05 -1.71
N SER A 154 -5.30 -1.40 -0.95
CA SER A 154 -4.34 -0.44 -1.45
C SER A 154 -2.91 -0.70 -0.98
N ASP A 155 -2.67 -1.49 0.07
CA ASP A 155 -1.33 -1.81 0.57
C ASP A 155 -0.50 -2.59 -0.47
N THR A 156 0.72 -2.09 -0.73
CA THR A 156 1.69 -2.66 -1.69
C THR A 156 2.92 -3.27 -1.01
N GLY A 157 2.92 -3.41 0.32
CA GLY A 157 3.99 -4.11 1.05
C GLY A 157 4.34 -3.55 2.44
N ASN A 158 3.61 -2.58 2.97
CA ASN A 158 3.84 -2.03 4.31
C ASN A 158 3.63 -3.10 5.39
N LEU A 159 2.50 -3.81 5.34
CA LEU A 159 2.28 -4.94 6.25
C LEU A 159 3.25 -6.09 5.96
N PHE A 160 3.57 -6.34 4.69
CA PHE A 160 4.50 -7.39 4.30
C PHE A 160 5.90 -7.17 4.89
N ASN A 161 6.45 -5.96 4.81
CA ASN A 161 7.69 -5.62 5.52
C ASN A 161 7.51 -5.71 7.05
N GLY A 162 6.40 -5.21 7.59
CA GLY A 162 6.09 -5.27 9.03
C GLY A 162 5.99 -6.69 9.59
N SER A 163 5.57 -7.64 8.75
CA SER A 163 5.48 -9.06 9.08
C SER A 163 6.76 -9.85 8.77
N GLN A 164 7.82 -9.19 8.32
CA GLN A 164 9.06 -9.83 7.89
C GLN A 164 8.85 -10.79 6.70
N TRP A 165 8.02 -10.37 5.74
CA TRP A 165 7.71 -11.06 4.50
C TRP A 165 6.95 -12.39 4.66
N VAL A 166 6.25 -12.58 5.78
CA VAL A 166 5.46 -13.80 6.04
C VAL A 166 3.96 -13.62 5.77
N PHE A 167 3.47 -12.37 5.77
CA PHE A 167 2.05 -12.05 5.62
C PHE A 167 1.83 -10.85 4.68
N PRO A 168 1.01 -11.00 3.61
CA PRO A 168 0.49 -12.26 3.11
C PRO A 168 1.60 -13.14 2.51
N ASN A 169 1.37 -14.46 2.40
CA ASN A 169 2.34 -15.43 1.92
C ASN A 169 2.70 -15.18 0.44
N ALA A 170 3.97 -14.96 0.14
CA ALA A 170 4.42 -14.56 -1.21
C ALA A 170 4.22 -15.62 -2.32
N ASP A 171 3.90 -16.87 -1.97
CA ASP A 171 3.63 -17.94 -2.95
C ASP A 171 2.17 -17.94 -3.42
N SER A 172 1.29 -17.16 -2.78
CA SER A 172 -0.12 -17.05 -3.17
C SER A 172 -0.63 -15.62 -3.24
N TRP A 173 0.13 -14.66 -2.73
CA TRP A 173 -0.17 -13.24 -2.81
C TRP A 173 1.04 -12.50 -3.36
N PHE A 174 0.79 -11.60 -4.30
CA PHE A 174 1.86 -11.00 -5.10
C PHE A 174 2.68 -10.04 -4.25
N LEU A 175 3.87 -10.47 -3.81
CA LEU A 175 4.88 -9.65 -3.11
C LEU A 175 4.27 -8.65 -2.10
N GLY A 176 3.45 -9.13 -1.17
CA GLY A 176 2.84 -8.31 -0.12
C GLY A 176 1.53 -7.61 -0.46
N HIS A 177 1.08 -7.66 -1.72
CA HIS A 177 -0.24 -7.20 -2.13
C HIS A 177 -1.31 -8.21 -1.71
N PHE A 178 -2.49 -7.75 -1.31
CA PHE A 178 -3.63 -8.63 -1.06
C PHE A 178 -4.36 -9.01 -2.36
N SER A 179 -3.60 -9.40 -3.38
CA SER A 179 -4.11 -9.82 -4.69
C SER A 179 -3.09 -10.74 -5.38
N ASN A 180 -3.41 -11.22 -6.58
CA ASN A 180 -2.49 -11.98 -7.43
C ASN A 180 -1.61 -11.10 -8.33
N GLY A 181 -1.64 -9.78 -8.16
CA GLY A 181 -0.83 -8.82 -8.92
C GLY A 181 -0.98 -7.40 -8.38
N LEU A 182 -0.76 -6.42 -9.25
CA LEU A 182 -0.87 -5.00 -8.93
C LEU A 182 -2.27 -4.63 -8.41
N VAL A 183 -2.34 -3.64 -7.52
CA VAL A 183 -3.59 -3.03 -7.04
C VAL A 183 -3.97 -1.80 -7.86
N TRP A 184 -5.19 -1.29 -7.63
CA TRP A 184 -5.79 -0.24 -8.46
C TRP A 184 -4.93 1.04 -8.53
N THR A 185 -4.27 1.44 -7.42
CA THR A 185 -3.41 2.63 -7.38
C THR A 185 -2.14 2.49 -8.20
N GLU A 186 -1.57 1.29 -8.30
CA GLU A 186 -0.41 1.00 -9.17
C GLU A 186 -0.79 1.09 -10.65
N TYR A 187 -2.00 0.62 -11.03
CA TYR A 187 -2.50 0.80 -12.39
C TYR A 187 -2.74 2.28 -12.72
N LEU A 188 -3.25 3.09 -11.77
CA LEU A 188 -3.37 4.55 -11.97
C LEU A 188 -2.00 5.20 -12.19
N ALA A 189 -1.02 4.86 -11.36
CA ALA A 189 0.34 5.38 -11.44
C ALA A 189 1.01 4.99 -12.77
N LYS A 190 0.88 3.71 -13.18
CA LYS A 190 1.40 3.20 -14.45
C LYS A 190 0.76 3.90 -15.65
N ALA A 191 -0.55 4.13 -15.63
CA ALA A 191 -1.25 4.82 -16.72
C ALA A 191 -0.88 6.31 -16.84
N LYS A 192 -0.40 6.93 -15.77
CA LYS A 192 0.04 8.33 -15.75
C LYS A 192 1.56 8.51 -15.78
N ASP A 193 2.31 7.43 -15.82
CA ASP A 193 3.78 7.43 -15.73
C ASP A 193 4.29 8.23 -14.50
N LEU A 194 3.61 8.03 -13.36
CA LEU A 194 3.93 8.71 -12.11
C LEU A 194 4.47 7.75 -11.05
N PRO A 195 5.35 8.21 -10.13
CA PRO A 195 5.63 7.48 -8.90
C PRO A 195 4.36 7.26 -8.08
N LEU A 196 4.28 6.09 -7.46
CA LEU A 196 3.35 5.77 -6.39
C LEU A 196 4.10 5.62 -5.07
N TYR A 197 3.65 6.32 -4.03
CA TYR A 197 4.14 6.12 -2.67
C TYR A 197 2.99 5.70 -1.75
N ASN A 198 3.17 4.56 -1.09
CA ASN A 198 2.09 3.89 -0.39
C ASN A 198 2.26 3.99 1.14
N TRP A 199 1.24 4.52 1.81
CA TRP A 199 1.09 4.54 3.25
C TRP A 199 -0.09 3.69 3.74
N ALA A 200 -0.81 3.03 2.83
CA ALA A 200 -1.85 2.08 3.19
C ALA A 200 -1.25 0.90 3.95
N VAL A 201 -1.98 0.37 4.93
CA VAL A 201 -1.54 -0.77 5.74
C VAL A 201 -2.64 -1.81 5.72
N GLY A 202 -2.28 -3.03 5.28
CA GLY A 202 -3.20 -4.15 5.27
C GLY A 202 -3.86 -4.37 6.62
N GLY A 203 -5.19 -4.31 6.66
CA GLY A 203 -6.01 -4.58 7.84
C GLY A 203 -6.76 -5.91 7.78
N ALA A 204 -6.34 -6.84 6.91
CA ALA A 204 -6.97 -8.16 6.79
C ALA A 204 -6.92 -8.95 8.12
N ALA A 205 -7.83 -9.90 8.31
CA ALA A 205 -7.86 -10.70 9.55
C ALA A 205 -6.47 -11.31 9.84
N GLY A 206 -5.94 -11.13 11.07
CA GLY A 206 -4.64 -11.67 11.53
C GLY A 206 -3.52 -10.64 11.75
N THR A 207 -3.69 -9.44 11.23
CA THR A 207 -2.80 -8.25 11.31
C THR A 207 -2.46 -7.76 12.72
N ASN A 208 -3.36 -7.90 13.71
CA ASN A 208 -3.14 -7.43 15.09
C ASN A 208 -1.87 -8.01 15.74
N GLN A 209 -1.31 -9.09 15.17
CA GLN A 209 -0.09 -9.73 15.64
C GLN A 209 1.21 -9.07 15.12
N TYR A 210 1.13 -8.29 14.03
CA TYR A 210 2.31 -7.79 13.31
C TYR A 210 2.46 -6.27 13.36
N VAL A 211 1.36 -5.53 13.40
CA VAL A 211 1.35 -4.07 13.46
C VAL A 211 0.27 -3.64 14.45
N ALA A 212 0.59 -2.75 15.39
CA ALA A 212 -0.42 -2.09 16.20
C ALA A 212 -1.35 -1.32 15.26
N LEU A 213 -2.66 -1.59 15.31
CA LEU A 213 -3.68 -0.95 14.47
C LEU A 213 -3.43 0.57 14.38
N THR A 214 -2.96 1.03 13.23
CA THR A 214 -2.79 2.45 12.94
C THR A 214 -4.00 2.89 12.12
N GLY A 215 -4.78 3.82 12.66
CA GLY A 215 -5.86 4.46 11.92
C GLY A 215 -5.33 5.21 10.70
N VAL A 216 -6.21 5.61 9.79
CA VAL A 216 -5.81 6.40 8.61
C VAL A 216 -5.19 7.74 9.01
N TYR A 217 -5.60 8.31 10.15
CA TYR A 217 -4.96 9.50 10.72
C TYR A 217 -3.46 9.31 10.99
N ASP A 218 -3.07 8.13 11.49
CA ASP A 218 -1.67 7.81 11.78
C ASP A 218 -0.86 7.61 10.50
N GLN A 219 -1.49 7.08 9.44
CA GLN A 219 -0.87 6.99 8.11
C GLN A 219 -0.56 8.39 7.56
N VAL A 220 -1.52 9.31 7.62
CA VAL A 220 -1.32 10.72 7.21
C VAL A 220 -0.25 11.39 8.09
N THR A 221 -0.28 11.16 9.40
CA THR A 221 0.72 11.74 10.31
C THR A 221 2.11 11.21 10.00
N SER A 222 2.26 9.90 9.81
CA SER A 222 3.52 9.28 9.42
C SER A 222 4.04 9.88 8.13
N TYR A 223 3.19 9.93 7.09
CA TYR A 223 3.52 10.52 5.80
C TYR A 223 4.07 11.94 5.93
N LEU A 224 3.36 12.80 6.64
CA LEU A 224 3.78 14.18 6.85
C LEU A 224 5.14 14.27 7.55
N THR A 225 5.48 13.31 8.41
CA THR A 225 6.80 13.25 9.06
C THR A 225 7.89 12.90 8.05
N TYR A 226 7.68 11.89 7.18
CA TYR A 226 8.61 11.59 6.08
C TYR A 226 8.78 12.80 5.14
N MET A 227 7.70 13.53 4.85
CA MET A 227 7.77 14.70 3.96
C MET A 227 8.58 15.86 4.53
N LYS A 228 8.85 15.92 5.83
CA LYS A 228 9.73 16.95 6.41
C LYS A 228 11.17 16.86 5.92
N VAL A 229 11.62 15.67 5.49
CA VAL A 229 13.00 15.47 5.02
C VAL A 229 13.11 15.34 3.49
N ALA A 230 11.98 15.36 2.77
CA ALA A 230 11.97 15.45 1.30
C ALA A 230 12.42 16.86 0.84
N LYS A 231 13.27 16.92 -0.19
CA LYS A 231 13.72 18.19 -0.77
C LYS A 231 12.66 18.74 -1.72
N ASN A 232 12.41 20.04 -1.64
CA ASN A 232 11.52 20.83 -2.51
C ASN A 232 10.06 20.32 -2.61
N TYR A 233 9.61 19.53 -1.63
CA TYR A 233 8.30 18.91 -1.65
C TYR A 233 7.16 19.96 -1.66
N ARG A 234 6.19 19.78 -2.55
CA ARG A 234 4.97 20.59 -2.67
C ARG A 234 3.71 19.70 -2.59
N PRO A 235 2.90 19.79 -1.51
CA PRO A 235 1.72 18.95 -1.34
C PRO A 235 0.64 19.17 -2.41
N GLU A 236 0.54 20.37 -2.96
CA GLU A 236 -0.37 20.71 -4.05
C GLU A 236 -0.03 19.99 -5.38
N ASN A 237 1.19 19.48 -5.53
CA ASN A 237 1.64 18.70 -6.69
C ASN A 237 1.47 17.18 -6.50
N SER A 238 0.80 16.74 -5.43
CA SER A 238 0.50 15.32 -5.19
C SER A 238 -0.97 15.02 -5.45
N LEU A 239 -1.25 13.86 -6.04
CA LEU A 239 -2.58 13.26 -6.02
C LEU A 239 -2.67 12.30 -4.83
N PHE A 240 -3.53 12.62 -3.88
CA PHE A 240 -3.79 11.76 -2.73
C PHE A 240 -4.94 10.82 -3.04
N THR A 241 -4.78 9.52 -2.84
CA THR A 241 -5.88 8.57 -2.92
C THR A 241 -6.22 8.05 -1.53
N LEU A 242 -7.50 8.01 -1.18
CA LEU A 242 -7.96 7.54 0.13
C LEU A 242 -9.16 6.60 0.00
N GLU A 243 -8.94 5.37 0.46
CA GLU A 243 -9.94 4.31 0.65
C GLU A 243 -9.68 3.72 2.05
N PHE A 244 -10.66 3.65 2.95
CA PHE A 244 -10.42 3.10 4.29
C PHE A 244 -11.74 2.68 4.95
N GLY A 245 -11.72 1.56 5.69
CA GLY A 245 -12.77 1.20 6.64
C GLY A 245 -13.38 -0.18 6.43
N LEU A 246 -13.11 -0.87 5.31
CA LEU A 246 -13.61 -2.24 5.12
C LEU A 246 -13.01 -3.18 6.15
N ASN A 247 -11.70 -3.10 6.35
CA ASN A 247 -11.04 -3.89 7.38
C ASN A 247 -11.56 -3.57 8.80
N ASP A 248 -11.82 -2.30 9.11
CA ASP A 248 -12.42 -1.82 10.37
C ASP A 248 -13.78 -2.45 10.67
N PHE A 249 -14.67 -2.52 9.67
CA PHE A 249 -15.99 -3.09 9.84
C PHE A 249 -15.97 -4.63 9.84
N MET A 250 -15.13 -5.26 9.02
CA MET A 250 -15.14 -6.71 8.82
C MET A 250 -14.32 -7.48 9.84
N ASN A 251 -13.15 -6.96 10.23
CA ASN A 251 -12.16 -7.73 11.00
C ASN A 251 -12.03 -7.27 12.45
N TYR A 252 -12.38 -6.02 12.75
CA TYR A 252 -12.19 -5.41 14.07
C TYR A 252 -13.48 -4.94 14.73
N ASP A 253 -14.61 -5.11 14.05
CA ASP A 253 -15.95 -4.69 14.50
C ASP A 253 -15.99 -3.24 15.02
N ARG A 254 -15.23 -2.34 14.41
CA ARG A 254 -15.25 -0.92 14.80
C ARG A 254 -16.60 -0.31 14.48
N GLU A 255 -17.00 0.66 15.31
CA GLU A 255 -18.24 1.39 15.10
C GLU A 255 -18.07 2.46 14.03
N VAL A 256 -19.15 2.71 13.28
CA VAL A 256 -19.13 3.68 12.17
C VAL A 256 -18.71 5.07 12.65
N ALA A 257 -19.11 5.46 13.86
CA ALA A 257 -18.74 6.74 14.47
C ALA A 257 -17.22 6.89 14.64
N ASP A 258 -16.52 5.82 15.04
CA ASP A 258 -15.08 5.86 15.27
C ASP A 258 -14.32 5.93 13.95
N VAL A 259 -14.77 5.17 12.94
CA VAL A 259 -14.17 5.19 11.59
C VAL A 259 -14.43 6.54 10.90
N LYS A 260 -15.61 7.15 11.10
CA LYS A 260 -15.92 8.53 10.67
C LYS A 260 -14.97 9.55 11.30
N ALA A 261 -14.71 9.45 12.60
CA ALA A 261 -13.83 10.38 13.31
C ALA A 261 -12.38 10.27 12.82
N ASP A 262 -11.88 9.06 12.63
CA ASP A 262 -10.53 8.79 12.09
C ASP A 262 -10.37 9.34 10.67
N PHE A 263 -11.30 8.98 9.77
CA PHE A 263 -11.32 9.44 8.38
C PHE A 263 -11.43 10.97 8.28
N SER A 264 -12.32 11.59 9.06
CA SER A 264 -12.47 13.05 9.12
C SER A 264 -11.18 13.72 9.58
N SER A 265 -10.56 13.19 10.64
CA SER A 265 -9.32 13.76 11.20
C SER A 265 -8.17 13.65 10.20
N ALA A 266 -8.08 12.54 9.47
CA ALA A 266 -7.10 12.34 8.41
C ALA A 266 -7.27 13.36 7.28
N LEU A 267 -8.50 13.58 6.79
CA LEU A 267 -8.76 14.58 5.75
C LEU A 267 -8.50 16.02 6.22
N ILE A 268 -8.85 16.36 7.45
CA ILE A 268 -8.53 17.67 8.04
C ILE A 268 -7.02 17.87 8.03
N ARG A 269 -6.27 16.94 8.62
CA ARG A 269 -4.81 17.04 8.71
C ARG A 269 -4.13 17.11 7.34
N LEU A 270 -4.60 16.30 6.39
CA LEU A 270 -4.07 16.26 5.03
C LEU A 270 -4.30 17.59 4.30
N THR A 271 -5.53 18.14 4.37
CA THR A 271 -5.89 19.38 3.68
C THR A 271 -5.32 20.64 4.33
N GLU A 272 -5.19 20.67 5.66
CA GLU A 272 -4.49 21.72 6.41
C GLU A 272 -2.98 21.71 6.13
N SER A 273 -2.43 20.55 5.76
CA SER A 273 -1.03 20.40 5.33
C SER A 273 -0.79 20.73 3.85
N GLY A 274 -1.78 21.34 3.17
CA GLY A 274 -1.62 21.86 1.81
C GLY A 274 -2.06 20.91 0.69
N ALA A 275 -2.60 19.72 1.02
CA ALA A 275 -3.14 18.84 -0.02
C ALA A 275 -4.28 19.52 -0.79
N ASN A 276 -4.25 19.36 -2.12
CA ASN A 276 -5.23 19.96 -3.02
C ASN A 276 -5.95 18.96 -3.92
N ASN A 277 -5.27 17.93 -4.41
CA ASN A 277 -5.85 16.93 -5.31
C ASN A 277 -6.10 15.64 -4.54
N ILE A 278 -7.37 15.26 -4.40
CA ILE A 278 -7.78 14.10 -3.59
C ILE A 278 -8.75 13.25 -4.38
N LEU A 279 -8.48 11.95 -4.50
CA LEU A 279 -9.43 10.95 -4.94
C LEU A 279 -9.95 10.18 -3.73
N LEU A 280 -11.24 10.31 -3.47
CA LEU A 280 -11.97 9.53 -2.47
C LEU A 280 -12.67 8.35 -3.15
N PHE A 281 -12.79 7.25 -2.42
CA PHE A 281 -13.27 5.98 -2.92
C PHE A 281 -14.39 5.46 -2.00
N THR A 282 -15.61 5.27 -2.50
CA THR A 282 -16.66 4.62 -1.70
C THR A 282 -16.31 3.14 -1.49
N LEU A 283 -16.68 2.57 -0.36
CA LEU A 283 -16.37 1.19 -0.04
C LEU A 283 -17.26 0.22 -0.85
N PRO A 284 -16.69 -0.78 -1.55
CA PRO A 284 -17.47 -1.86 -2.14
C PRO A 284 -18.23 -2.63 -1.06
N ASP A 285 -19.39 -3.19 -1.41
CA ASP A 285 -20.11 -4.07 -0.48
C ASP A 285 -19.35 -5.40 -0.34
N ALA A 286 -18.43 -5.46 0.62
CA ALA A 286 -17.63 -6.63 0.89
C ALA A 286 -18.46 -7.84 1.33
N THR A 287 -19.75 -7.65 1.71
CA THR A 287 -20.64 -8.78 2.03
C THR A 287 -20.98 -9.66 0.82
N LYS A 288 -20.63 -9.20 -0.40
CA LYS A 288 -20.69 -10.00 -1.63
C LYS A 288 -19.50 -10.95 -1.80
N ALA A 289 -18.43 -10.79 -1.02
CA ALA A 289 -17.24 -11.62 -1.13
C ALA A 289 -17.48 -13.06 -0.64
N PRO A 290 -16.76 -14.07 -1.19
CA PRO A 290 -16.97 -15.48 -0.85
C PRO A 290 -16.88 -15.81 0.64
N GLN A 291 -16.14 -15.02 1.45
CA GLN A 291 -16.03 -15.24 2.90
C GLN A 291 -17.37 -15.20 3.62
N PHE A 292 -18.35 -14.45 3.11
CA PHE A 292 -19.67 -14.31 3.75
C PHE A 292 -20.57 -15.52 3.52
N LYS A 293 -20.17 -16.48 2.68
CA LYS A 293 -20.78 -17.82 2.66
C LYS A 293 -20.64 -18.56 3.98
N TYR A 294 -19.66 -18.16 4.80
CA TYR A 294 -19.40 -18.72 6.13
C TYR A 294 -19.91 -17.83 7.28
N SER A 295 -20.68 -16.78 6.96
CA SER A 295 -21.25 -15.83 7.92
C SER A 295 -22.75 -16.04 8.12
N THR A 296 -23.29 -15.48 9.20
CA THR A 296 -24.75 -15.44 9.42
C THR A 296 -25.38 -14.27 8.66
N GLU A 297 -26.67 -14.38 8.36
CA GLU A 297 -27.43 -13.28 7.74
C GLU A 297 -27.40 -12.01 8.60
N GLN A 298 -27.43 -12.16 9.93
CA GLN A 298 -27.33 -11.02 10.85
C GLN A 298 -26.00 -10.28 10.71
N GLU A 299 -24.89 -11.01 10.54
CA GLU A 299 -23.57 -10.40 10.34
C GLU A 299 -23.47 -9.71 8.98
N ILE A 300 -24.03 -10.33 7.93
CA ILE A 300 -24.13 -9.71 6.59
C ILE A 300 -24.90 -8.38 6.67
N ILE A 301 -26.08 -8.37 7.30
CA ILE A 301 -26.89 -7.15 7.47
C ILE A 301 -26.13 -6.09 8.26
N LYS A 302 -25.45 -6.49 9.34
CA LYS A 302 -24.66 -5.58 10.19
C LYS A 302 -23.53 -4.92 9.39
N VAL A 303 -22.66 -5.70 8.75
CA VAL A 303 -21.52 -5.17 7.98
C VAL A 303 -22.00 -4.31 6.81
N ARG A 304 -23.00 -4.77 6.05
CA ARG A 304 -23.58 -3.98 4.94
C ARG A 304 -24.15 -2.66 5.45
N GLY A 305 -24.83 -2.66 6.59
CA GLY A 305 -25.34 -1.45 7.24
C GLY A 305 -24.23 -0.43 7.54
N LYS A 306 -23.11 -0.90 8.14
CA LYS A 306 -21.93 -0.07 8.42
C LYS A 306 -21.33 0.53 7.13
N ILE A 307 -21.17 -0.28 6.08
CA ILE A 307 -20.65 0.15 4.78
C ILE A 307 -21.55 1.22 4.14
N LEU A 308 -22.86 0.99 4.10
CA LEU A 308 -23.81 1.94 3.51
C LEU A 308 -23.83 3.29 4.24
N GLU A 309 -23.83 3.25 5.57
CA GLU A 309 -23.79 4.47 6.39
C GLU A 309 -22.48 5.25 6.17
N PHE A 310 -21.34 4.54 6.11
CA PHE A 310 -20.04 5.16 5.90
C PHE A 310 -19.90 5.74 4.49
N ASN A 311 -20.42 5.06 3.46
CA ASN A 311 -20.41 5.57 2.08
C ASN A 311 -21.17 6.89 1.91
N GLN A 312 -22.28 7.08 2.65
CA GLN A 312 -22.97 8.38 2.68
C GLN A 312 -22.10 9.47 3.32
N PHE A 313 -21.31 9.12 4.33
CA PHE A 313 -20.37 10.04 4.94
C PHE A 313 -19.20 10.40 4.02
N ILE A 314 -18.60 9.43 3.30
CA ILE A 314 -17.56 9.71 2.29
C ILE A 314 -18.10 10.68 1.22
N LYS A 315 -19.34 10.47 0.77
CA LYS A 315 -20.03 11.38 -0.18
C LYS A 315 -20.12 12.81 0.38
N ALA A 316 -20.59 12.96 1.62
CA ALA A 316 -20.67 14.27 2.28
C ALA A 316 -19.29 14.93 2.49
N GLN A 317 -18.24 14.16 2.81
CA GLN A 317 -16.87 14.68 2.92
C GLN A 317 -16.34 15.18 1.57
N ALA A 318 -16.60 14.44 0.49
CA ALA A 318 -16.21 14.87 -0.86
C ALA A 318 -16.86 16.23 -1.20
N GLU A 319 -18.18 16.35 -1.02
CA GLU A 319 -18.93 17.58 -1.28
C GLU A 319 -18.44 18.74 -0.41
N TYR A 320 -18.14 18.49 0.88
CA TYR A 320 -17.62 19.48 1.80
C TYR A 320 -16.29 20.08 1.30
N TYR A 321 -15.31 19.24 0.96
CA TYR A 321 -14.01 19.72 0.50
C TYR A 321 -14.05 20.33 -0.90
N GLN A 322 -14.94 19.85 -1.79
CA GLN A 322 -15.23 20.55 -3.05
C GLN A 322 -15.77 21.96 -2.79
N GLY A 323 -16.69 22.13 -1.83
CA GLY A 323 -17.21 23.43 -1.41
C GLY A 323 -16.15 24.37 -0.81
N MET A 324 -15.07 23.81 -0.25
CA MET A 324 -13.88 24.57 0.19
C MET A 324 -12.92 24.92 -0.96
N GLY A 325 -13.23 24.52 -2.20
CA GLY A 325 -12.39 24.78 -3.37
C GLY A 325 -11.23 23.80 -3.56
N LYS A 326 -11.21 22.65 -2.85
CA LYS A 326 -10.24 21.58 -3.09
C LYS A 326 -10.62 20.79 -4.35
N ASN A 327 -9.62 20.28 -5.08
CA ASN A 327 -9.84 19.41 -6.23
C ASN A 327 -10.08 17.98 -5.76
N VAL A 328 -11.31 17.70 -5.30
CA VAL A 328 -11.70 16.37 -4.82
C VAL A 328 -12.57 15.68 -5.86
N VAL A 329 -12.19 14.45 -6.19
CA VAL A 329 -12.99 13.54 -7.00
C VAL A 329 -13.45 12.38 -6.14
N LEU A 330 -14.75 12.08 -6.17
CA LEU A 330 -15.30 10.88 -5.57
C LEU A 330 -15.52 9.82 -6.65
N PHE A 331 -14.96 8.64 -6.43
CA PHE A 331 -15.24 7.45 -7.23
C PHE A 331 -16.22 6.54 -6.49
N ASP A 332 -17.38 6.24 -7.11
CA ASP A 332 -18.38 5.35 -6.51
C ASP A 332 -18.07 3.87 -6.81
N ALA A 333 -17.03 3.36 -6.16
CA ALA A 333 -16.65 1.96 -6.31
C ALA A 333 -17.71 0.99 -5.78
N SER A 334 -18.52 1.42 -4.81
CA SER A 334 -19.68 0.66 -4.32
C SER A 334 -20.63 0.30 -5.46
N ALA A 335 -20.98 1.29 -6.29
CA ALA A 335 -21.85 1.08 -7.44
C ALA A 335 -21.19 0.19 -8.52
N LEU A 336 -19.91 0.44 -8.83
CA LEU A 336 -19.20 -0.36 -9.82
C LEU A 336 -19.07 -1.82 -9.38
N PHE A 337 -18.68 -2.05 -8.13
CA PHE A 337 -18.50 -3.40 -7.59
C PHE A 337 -19.82 -4.16 -7.51
N ALA A 338 -20.91 -3.50 -7.13
CA ALA A 338 -22.25 -4.08 -7.21
C ALA A 338 -22.57 -4.57 -8.63
N SER A 339 -22.34 -3.73 -9.65
CA SER A 339 -22.53 -4.10 -11.06
C SER A 339 -21.70 -5.33 -11.46
N ILE A 340 -20.41 -5.34 -11.08
CA ILE A 340 -19.49 -6.46 -11.35
C ILE A 340 -20.00 -7.76 -10.69
N THR A 341 -20.41 -7.70 -9.42
CA THR A 341 -20.84 -8.91 -8.69
C THR A 341 -22.22 -9.41 -9.11
N ASP A 342 -23.12 -8.53 -9.52
CA ASP A 342 -24.47 -8.90 -9.94
C ASP A 342 -24.51 -9.40 -11.39
N ASN A 343 -23.63 -8.91 -12.28
CA ASN A 343 -23.59 -9.27 -13.71
C ASN A 343 -22.15 -9.43 -14.26
N PRO A 344 -21.31 -10.34 -13.72
CA PRO A 344 -19.88 -10.40 -14.04
C PRO A 344 -19.57 -10.55 -15.53
N GLU A 345 -20.39 -11.30 -16.27
CA GLU A 345 -20.18 -11.55 -17.71
C GLU A 345 -20.25 -10.27 -18.54
N GLN A 346 -21.07 -9.28 -18.13
CA GLN A 346 -21.14 -7.97 -18.80
C GLN A 346 -19.87 -7.14 -18.63
N HIS A 347 -19.06 -7.50 -17.64
CA HIS A 347 -17.82 -6.83 -17.27
C HIS A 347 -16.58 -7.65 -17.65
N GLY A 348 -16.75 -8.75 -18.38
CA GLY A 348 -15.65 -9.62 -18.82
C GLY A 348 -15.20 -10.65 -17.78
N PHE A 349 -15.91 -10.78 -16.66
CA PHE A 349 -15.64 -11.80 -15.63
C PHE A 349 -16.59 -12.97 -15.79
N ARG A 350 -16.10 -14.18 -15.50
CA ARG A 350 -16.89 -15.40 -15.46
C ARG A 350 -17.47 -15.67 -14.08
N ASN A 351 -16.73 -15.35 -13.03
CA ASN A 351 -17.10 -15.71 -11.66
C ASN A 351 -16.93 -14.53 -10.70
N ALA A 352 -18.01 -14.20 -9.98
CA ALA A 352 -18.01 -13.20 -8.91
C ALA A 352 -18.59 -13.73 -7.59
N SER A 353 -18.66 -15.03 -7.41
CA SER A 353 -19.23 -15.67 -6.22
C SER A 353 -18.24 -16.56 -5.47
N ASP A 354 -17.20 -17.03 -6.14
CA ASP A 354 -16.23 -18.00 -5.61
C ASP A 354 -14.81 -17.42 -5.60
N ALA A 355 -13.99 -17.95 -4.69
CA ALA A 355 -12.56 -17.66 -4.70
C ALA A 355 -11.90 -18.41 -5.87
N CYS A 356 -10.96 -17.76 -6.55
CA CYS A 356 -10.09 -18.43 -7.51
C CYS A 356 -9.16 -19.44 -6.80
N LEU A 357 -8.61 -19.08 -5.65
CA LEU A 357 -7.86 -19.96 -4.75
C LEU A 357 -8.76 -21.03 -4.13
N ASN A 358 -8.21 -22.23 -3.93
CA ASN A 358 -8.91 -23.36 -3.29
C ASN A 358 -9.00 -23.20 -1.76
N ILE A 359 -9.75 -22.19 -1.32
CA ILE A 359 -9.98 -21.85 0.08
C ILE A 359 -11.47 -22.03 0.40
N ASN A 360 -11.79 -23.06 1.18
CA ASN A 360 -13.17 -23.43 1.51
C ASN A 360 -13.58 -23.04 2.95
N ARG A 361 -13.06 -21.90 3.43
CA ARG A 361 -13.33 -21.35 4.77
C ARG A 361 -13.00 -19.85 4.82
N SER A 362 -13.36 -19.20 5.92
CA SER A 362 -12.87 -17.85 6.26
C SER A 362 -11.92 -17.94 7.46
N SER A 363 -10.63 -17.69 7.25
CA SER A 363 -9.62 -17.67 8.31
C SER A 363 -8.46 -16.74 8.00
N SER A 364 -8.03 -15.96 8.99
CA SER A 364 -6.79 -15.17 8.94
C SER A 364 -5.55 -16.01 8.63
N THR A 365 -5.55 -17.28 9.05
CA THR A 365 -4.40 -18.18 8.86
C THR A 365 -4.20 -18.57 7.40
N ASP A 366 -5.17 -18.33 6.52
CA ASP A 366 -5.03 -18.64 5.11
C ASP A 366 -4.01 -17.70 4.46
N TYR A 367 -3.93 -16.42 4.86
CA TYR A 367 -2.89 -15.48 4.39
C TYR A 367 -1.46 -15.86 4.79
N LEU A 368 -1.26 -16.82 5.70
CA LEU A 368 0.07 -17.32 6.10
C LEU A 368 0.51 -18.55 5.30
N ARG A 369 -0.34 -19.10 4.43
CA ARG A 369 -0.14 -20.39 3.78
C ARG A 369 -0.23 -20.25 2.26
N SER A 370 0.51 -21.07 1.53
CA SER A 370 0.31 -21.22 0.09
C SER A 370 -0.99 -21.99 -0.20
N HIS A 371 -1.73 -21.59 -1.24
CA HIS A 371 -2.92 -22.26 -1.75
C HIS A 371 -2.82 -22.46 -3.26
N SER A 372 -3.31 -23.59 -3.76
CA SER A 372 -3.47 -23.80 -5.20
C SER A 372 -4.72 -23.10 -5.72
N LEU A 373 -4.80 -22.92 -7.04
CA LEU A 373 -6.06 -22.58 -7.70
C LEU A 373 -7.09 -23.71 -7.55
N THR A 374 -8.37 -23.36 -7.68
CA THR A 374 -9.42 -24.33 -7.99
C THR A 374 -9.28 -24.83 -9.43
N ASN A 375 -9.85 -26.00 -9.75
CA ASN A 375 -9.82 -26.52 -11.12
C ASN A 375 -10.52 -25.59 -12.13
N ASP A 376 -11.61 -24.92 -11.72
CA ASP A 376 -12.32 -23.97 -12.60
C ASP A 376 -11.44 -22.75 -12.87
N CYS A 377 -10.86 -22.13 -11.82
CA CYS A 377 -9.98 -20.99 -12.03
C CYS A 377 -8.72 -21.34 -12.85
N ALA A 378 -8.09 -22.50 -12.62
CA ALA A 378 -6.96 -22.96 -13.42
C ALA A 378 -7.34 -23.24 -14.90
N THR A 379 -8.61 -23.52 -15.19
CA THR A 379 -9.09 -23.77 -16.56
C THR A 379 -9.33 -22.47 -17.32
N TYR A 380 -9.86 -21.44 -16.66
CA TYR A 380 -10.29 -20.18 -17.29
C TYR A 380 -9.36 -18.99 -17.02
N GLY A 381 -8.36 -19.17 -16.15
CA GLY A 381 -7.45 -18.12 -15.71
C GLY A 381 -8.06 -17.22 -14.63
N SER A 382 -7.21 -16.76 -13.73
CA SER A 382 -7.54 -15.86 -12.63
C SER A 382 -8.07 -14.50 -13.07
N ASP A 383 -7.71 -14.03 -14.28
CA ASP A 383 -8.23 -12.79 -14.85
C ASP A 383 -9.73 -12.87 -15.18
N SER A 384 -10.31 -14.07 -15.23
CA SER A 384 -11.76 -14.28 -15.39
C SER A 384 -12.53 -14.26 -14.06
N TYR A 385 -11.85 -14.14 -12.92
CA TYR A 385 -12.45 -14.11 -11.59
C TYR A 385 -12.44 -12.71 -11.00
N VAL A 386 -13.50 -12.38 -10.25
CA VAL A 386 -13.53 -11.15 -9.45
C VAL A 386 -12.71 -11.30 -8.17
N PHE A 387 -12.81 -12.45 -7.50
CA PHE A 387 -12.17 -12.69 -6.21
C PHE A 387 -10.98 -13.65 -6.32
N TRP A 388 -9.84 -13.23 -5.78
CA TRP A 388 -8.63 -14.05 -5.71
C TRP A 388 -8.74 -15.09 -4.60
N GLY A 389 -8.79 -14.61 -3.35
CA GLY A 389 -9.13 -15.41 -2.18
C GLY A 389 -10.61 -15.31 -1.84
N VAL A 390 -10.95 -15.54 -0.57
CA VAL A 390 -12.35 -15.39 -0.10
C VAL A 390 -12.76 -13.94 0.20
N THR A 391 -11.80 -13.01 0.22
CA THR A 391 -12.02 -11.62 0.60
C THR A 391 -11.66 -10.66 -0.53
N HIS A 392 -10.41 -10.73 -1.02
CA HIS A 392 -9.86 -9.71 -1.89
C HIS A 392 -10.08 -9.95 -3.39
N PRO A 393 -10.19 -8.86 -4.17
CA PRO A 393 -10.30 -8.95 -5.61
C PRO A 393 -9.00 -9.41 -6.30
N THR A 394 -9.14 -9.94 -7.52
CA THR A 394 -8.03 -10.22 -8.42
C THR A 394 -7.40 -8.93 -8.96
N THR A 395 -6.18 -9.02 -9.49
CA THR A 395 -5.52 -7.90 -10.16
C THR A 395 -6.29 -7.44 -11.40
N ALA A 396 -6.99 -8.35 -12.09
CA ALA A 396 -7.89 -8.00 -13.19
C ALA A 396 -9.05 -7.11 -12.72
N THR A 397 -9.63 -7.38 -11.55
CA THR A 397 -10.65 -6.51 -10.95
C THR A 397 -10.07 -5.16 -10.54
N HIS A 398 -8.86 -5.13 -9.94
CA HIS A 398 -8.16 -3.88 -9.64
C HIS A 398 -7.89 -3.05 -10.89
N LYS A 399 -7.44 -3.69 -11.98
CA LYS A 399 -7.23 -3.04 -13.27
C LYS A 399 -8.55 -2.47 -13.82
N TYR A 400 -9.61 -3.25 -13.78
CA TYR A 400 -10.93 -2.84 -14.25
C TYR A 400 -11.43 -1.59 -13.49
N ILE A 401 -11.26 -1.56 -12.16
CA ILE A 401 -11.55 -0.38 -11.33
C ILE A 401 -10.70 0.82 -11.75
N ALA A 402 -9.38 0.64 -11.91
CA ALA A 402 -8.48 1.71 -12.33
C ALA A 402 -8.84 2.27 -13.71
N ASP A 403 -9.18 1.41 -14.68
CA ASP A 403 -9.61 1.82 -16.01
C ASP A 403 -10.89 2.68 -15.96
N HIS A 404 -11.84 2.35 -15.08
CA HIS A 404 -13.06 3.15 -14.87
C HIS A 404 -12.74 4.52 -14.24
N ILE A 405 -11.87 4.54 -13.25
CA ILE A 405 -11.39 5.78 -12.64
C ILE A 405 -10.72 6.67 -13.70
N LEU A 406 -9.84 6.11 -14.52
CA LEU A 406 -9.14 6.84 -15.58
C LEU A 406 -10.10 7.40 -16.63
N ALA A 407 -11.13 6.64 -17.00
CA ALA A 407 -12.10 7.03 -18.01
C ALA A 407 -13.05 8.15 -17.53
N TYR A 408 -13.48 8.13 -16.26
CA TYR A 408 -14.60 8.96 -15.80
C TYR A 408 -14.27 9.96 -14.69
N SER A 409 -13.11 9.83 -14.04
CA SER A 409 -12.80 10.56 -12.81
C SER A 409 -11.50 11.35 -12.87
N PHE A 410 -10.63 11.12 -13.85
CA PHE A 410 -9.28 11.73 -13.89
C PHE A 410 -9.17 13.05 -14.67
N SER A 411 -10.21 13.48 -15.39
CA SER A 411 -10.14 14.67 -16.26
C SER A 411 -10.02 16.00 -15.51
N THR A 412 -10.27 16.02 -14.20
CA THR A 412 -10.19 17.24 -13.35
C THR A 412 -8.80 17.45 -12.77
N PHE A 413 -7.92 16.46 -12.84
CA PHE A 413 -6.56 16.53 -12.32
C PHE A 413 -5.59 17.04 -13.39
N ASN A 414 -4.69 17.93 -12.99
CA ASN A 414 -3.67 18.52 -13.86
C ASN A 414 -2.36 17.74 -13.71
N PHE A 415 -2.07 16.86 -14.67
CA PHE A 415 -0.87 16.01 -14.70
C PHE A 415 0.29 16.68 -15.45
#